data_AF-A0A6I3CBG5-F1
#
_entry.id   AF-A0A6I3CBG5-F1
#
_cell.length_a   1.000
_cell.length_b   1.000
_cell.length_c   1.000
_cell.angle_alpha   90.00
_cell.angle_beta   90.00
_cell.angle_gamma   90.00
#
_symmetry.space_group_name_H-M   'P 1'
#
loop_
_entity.id
_entity.type
_entity.pdbx_description
1 polymer ?
#
loop_
_entity_poly.entity_id
_entity_poly.type
_entity_poly.pdbx_seq_one_letter_code
_entity_poly.pdbx_strand_id
1 'polypeptide(L)'
;MSQSTPDDLAISFRSLPRRLREASIGDVDPTDATHASKLVDEAVAAAALIVGCSPTIESLVATLQQRPLNEWTDSQLATVQGYATAAGTAIRVLHDKADGLH
;
A
#
# COMPACT_ATOMS: atom_id res chain seq x y z
N MET A 1 9.01 6.55 17.89
CA MET A 1 8.15 5.75 17.00
C MET A 1 9.00 4.64 16.42
N SER A 2 8.56 3.39 16.47
CA SER A 2 9.31 2.27 15.88
C SER A 2 9.30 2.44 14.36
N GLN A 3 10.48 2.53 13.74
CA GLN A 3 10.59 2.51 12.28
C GLN A 3 10.09 1.14 11.79
N SER A 4 9.27 1.13 10.73
CA SER A 4 8.85 -0.12 10.09
C SER A 4 10.06 -0.80 9.47
N THR A 5 10.18 -2.10 9.67
CA THR A 5 11.19 -2.91 8.99
C THR A 5 10.79 -3.17 7.53
N PRO A 6 11.72 -3.54 6.64
CA PRO A 6 11.38 -3.97 5.28
C PRO A 6 10.33 -5.08 5.24
N ASP A 7 10.37 -6.01 6.20
CA ASP A 7 9.40 -7.09 6.33
C ASP A 7 7.99 -6.60 6.71
N ASP A 8 7.89 -5.65 7.64
CA ASP A 8 6.61 -5.02 8.00
C ASP A 8 5.99 -4.31 6.79
N LEU A 9 6.84 -3.63 6.00
CA LEU A 9 6.42 -2.96 4.77
C LEU A 9 5.97 -3.98 3.71
N ALA A 10 6.71 -5.08 3.53
CA ALA A 10 6.35 -6.15 2.62
C ALA A 10 4.98 -6.76 2.96
N ILE A 11 4.70 -7.02 4.25
CA ILE A 11 3.40 -7.48 4.73
C ILE A 11 2.31 -6.44 4.42
N SER A 12 2.60 -5.17 4.68
CA SER A 12 1.67 -4.06 4.43
C SER A 12 1.25 -3.99 2.96
N PHE A 13 2.19 -3.96 2.03
CA PHE A 13 1.91 -3.93 0.58
C PHE A 13 1.22 -5.21 0.10
N ARG A 14 1.66 -6.39 0.54
CA ARG A 14 1.05 -7.69 0.18
C ARG A 14 -0.43 -7.75 0.58
N SER A 15 -0.82 -7.03 1.64
CA SER A 15 -2.21 -7.00 2.11
C SER A 15 -3.15 -6.11 1.28
N LEU A 16 -2.62 -5.13 0.54
CA LEU A 16 -3.43 -4.09 -0.13
C LEU A 16 -4.45 -4.67 -1.13
N PRO A 17 -4.12 -5.63 -2.03
CA PRO A 17 -5.08 -6.13 -3.01
C PRO A 17 -6.28 -6.82 -2.37
N ARG A 18 -6.04 -7.59 -1.30
CA ARG A 18 -7.09 -8.26 -0.53
C ARG A 18 -7.99 -7.21 0.14
N ARG A 19 -7.40 -6.24 0.84
CA ARG A 19 -8.13 -5.20 1.56
C ARG A 19 -8.94 -4.30 0.63
N LEU A 20 -8.39 -3.95 -0.53
CA LEU A 20 -9.10 -3.19 -1.57
C LEU A 20 -10.29 -4.00 -2.10
N ARG A 21 -10.11 -5.30 -2.39
CA ARG A 21 -11.22 -6.17 -2.80
C ARG A 21 -12.31 -6.20 -1.74
N GLU A 22 -11.95 -6.40 -0.47
CA GLU A 22 -12.89 -6.43 0.65
C GLU A 22 -13.65 -5.12 0.80
N ALA A 23 -12.97 -3.98 0.72
CA ALA A 23 -13.60 -2.66 0.79
C ALA A 23 -14.50 -2.34 -0.41
N SER A 24 -14.33 -3.03 -1.54
CA SER A 24 -15.19 -2.92 -2.72
C SER A 24 -16.38 -3.89 -2.71
N ILE A 25 -16.51 -4.75 -1.69
CA ILE A 25 -17.67 -5.64 -1.53
C ILE A 25 -18.74 -4.89 -0.73
N GLY A 26 -19.85 -4.52 -1.36
CA GLY A 26 -20.96 -3.81 -0.73
C GLY A 26 -21.66 -2.85 -1.67
N ASP A 27 -22.49 -1.96 -1.12
CA ASP A 27 -23.14 -0.88 -1.87
C ASP A 27 -22.19 0.32 -2.00
N VAL A 28 -21.09 0.10 -2.72
CA VAL A 28 -20.02 1.08 -2.92
C VAL A 28 -20.16 1.70 -4.30
N ASP A 29 -20.08 3.02 -4.39
CA ASP A 29 -20.05 3.72 -5.68
C ASP A 29 -18.85 3.21 -6.52
N PRO A 30 -19.07 2.70 -7.75
CA PRO A 30 -17.99 2.25 -8.63
C PRO A 30 -16.89 3.28 -8.86
N THR A 31 -17.23 4.56 -8.81
CA THR A 31 -16.30 5.70 -8.94
C THR A 31 -15.37 5.77 -7.75
N ASP A 32 -15.88 5.56 -6.54
CA ASP A 32 -15.08 5.55 -5.31
C ASP A 32 -14.13 4.34 -5.27
N ALA A 33 -14.62 3.17 -5.69
CA ALA A 33 -13.78 1.97 -5.80
C ALA A 33 -12.66 2.16 -6.83
N THR A 34 -12.97 2.76 -7.99
CA THR A 34 -11.98 3.07 -9.03
C THR A 34 -10.95 4.08 -8.52
N HIS A 35 -11.39 5.11 -7.80
CA HIS A 35 -10.50 6.12 -7.22
C HIS A 35 -9.56 5.50 -6.18
N ALA A 36 -10.06 4.67 -5.27
CA ALA A 36 -9.25 3.98 -4.27
C ALA A 36 -8.22 3.04 -4.93
N SER A 37 -8.63 2.29 -5.97
CA SER A 37 -7.71 1.44 -6.73
C SER A 37 -6.57 2.25 -7.34
N LYS A 38 -6.88 3.39 -7.95
CA LYS A 38 -5.88 4.27 -8.55
C LYS A 38 -4.88 4.80 -7.52
N LEU A 39 -5.35 5.22 -6.35
CA LEU A 39 -4.47 5.68 -5.26
C LEU A 39 -3.56 4.56 -4.74
N VAL A 40 -4.04 3.32 -4.70
CA VAL A 40 -3.22 2.15 -4.34
C VAL A 40 -2.14 1.92 -5.40
N ASP A 41 -2.50 1.93 -6.67
CA ASP A 41 -1.55 1.74 -7.78
C ASP A 41 -0.47 2.85 -7.81
N GLU A 42 -0.86 4.11 -7.60
CA GLU A 42 0.06 5.25 -7.51
C GLU A 42 1.02 5.10 -6.34
N ALA A 43 0.54 4.69 -5.16
CA ALA A 43 1.38 4.45 -4.00
C ALA A 43 2.38 3.31 -4.21
N VAL A 44 1.96 2.23 -4.87
CA VAL A 44 2.84 1.10 -5.22
C VAL A 44 3.91 1.54 -6.22
N ALA A 45 3.52 2.27 -7.27
CA ALA A 45 4.45 2.77 -8.27
C ALA A 45 5.48 3.72 -7.64
N ALA A 46 5.05 4.65 -6.78
CA ALA A 46 5.93 5.58 -6.09
C ALA A 46 6.89 4.86 -5.13
N ALA A 47 6.39 3.89 -4.35
CA ALA A 47 7.25 3.07 -3.49
C ALA A 47 8.28 2.25 -4.30
N ALA A 48 7.86 1.65 -5.41
CA ALA A 48 8.75 0.89 -6.29
C ALA A 48 9.87 1.77 -6.89
N LEU A 49 9.59 3.02 -7.23
CA LEU A 49 10.61 3.98 -7.68
C LEU A 49 11.65 4.27 -6.60
N ILE A 50 11.24 4.43 -5.34
CA ILE A 50 12.15 4.64 -4.20
C ILE A 50 13.03 3.41 -3.96
N VAL A 51 12.46 2.22 -4.08
CA VAL A 51 13.15 0.95 -3.88
C VAL A 51 14.07 0.59 -5.06
N GLY A 52 13.73 1.08 -6.25
CA GLY A 52 14.45 0.81 -7.51
C GLY A 52 14.03 -0.51 -8.16
N CYS A 53 12.73 -0.83 -8.15
CA CYS A 53 12.20 -2.06 -8.73
C CYS A 53 11.04 -1.79 -9.72
N SER A 54 10.50 -2.85 -10.32
CA SER A 54 9.32 -2.74 -11.20
C SER A 54 8.11 -2.22 -10.40
N PRO A 55 7.22 -1.38 -10.99
CA PRO A 55 6.07 -0.79 -10.30
C PRO A 55 4.91 -1.79 -10.12
N THR A 56 5.21 -2.94 -9.53
CA THR A 56 4.24 -3.98 -9.19
C THR A 56 4.38 -4.35 -7.72
N ILE A 57 3.28 -4.73 -7.07
CA ILE A 57 3.29 -5.18 -5.67
C ILE A 57 4.22 -6.36 -5.50
N GLU A 58 4.21 -7.31 -6.45
CA GLU A 58 5.08 -8.49 -6.40
C GLU A 58 6.56 -8.12 -6.40
N SER A 59 6.99 -7.26 -7.32
CA SER A 59 8.39 -6.83 -7.41
C SER A 59 8.81 -6.01 -6.18
N LEU A 60 7.93 -5.13 -5.69
CA LEU A 60 8.18 -4.32 -4.50
C LEU A 60 8.35 -5.20 -3.26
N VAL A 61 7.41 -6.13 -3.04
CA VAL A 61 7.44 -7.07 -1.92
C VAL A 61 8.67 -7.98 -1.99
N ALA A 62 8.99 -8.52 -3.17
CA ALA A 62 10.19 -9.33 -3.35
C ALA A 62 11.46 -8.54 -3.01
N THR A 63 11.57 -7.29 -3.48
CA THR A 63 12.75 -6.45 -3.21
C THR A 63 12.87 -6.10 -1.72
N LEU A 64 11.76 -5.78 -1.05
CA LEU A 64 11.71 -5.52 0.39
C LEU A 64 12.21 -6.71 1.21
N GLN A 65 11.90 -7.94 0.80
CA GLN A 65 12.29 -9.16 1.52
C GLN A 65 13.68 -9.68 1.16
N GLN A 66 14.21 -9.37 -0.02
CA GLN A 66 15.50 -9.88 -0.49
C GLN A 66 16.67 -8.95 -0.17
N ARG A 67 16.44 -7.64 -0.09
CA ARG A 67 17.51 -6.67 0.18
C ARG A 67 17.90 -6.72 1.67
N PRO A 68 19.19 -6.94 2.01
CA PRO A 68 19.68 -6.93 3.38
C PRO A 68 19.31 -5.66 4.16
N LEU A 69 19.05 -5.79 5.48
CA LEU A 69 18.61 -4.66 6.32
C LEU A 69 19.59 -3.48 6.32
N ASN A 70 20.90 -3.76 6.24
CA ASN A 70 21.96 -2.75 6.24
C ASN A 70 22.08 -1.96 4.91
N GLU A 71 21.36 -2.37 3.87
CA GLU A 71 21.30 -1.63 2.60
C GLU A 71 20.12 -0.63 2.55
N TRP A 72 19.29 -0.60 3.59
CA TRP A 72 18.19 0.34 3.71
C TRP A 72 18.63 1.57 4.49
N THR A 73 18.22 2.74 3.98
CA THR A 73 18.29 3.98 4.76
C THR A 73 16.96 4.21 5.48
N ASP A 74 17.03 4.79 6.67
CA ASP A 74 15.86 5.23 7.44
C ASP A 74 14.91 6.10 6.62
N SER A 75 15.46 6.99 5.78
CA SER A 75 14.67 7.86 4.90
C SER A 75 13.91 7.08 3.82
N GLN A 76 14.49 6.01 3.26
CA GLN A 76 13.79 5.16 2.31
C GLN A 76 12.64 4.42 2.99
N LEU A 77 12.90 3.81 4.15
CA LEU A 77 11.89 3.07 4.91
C LEU A 77 10.74 3.98 5.34
N ALA A 78 11.04 5.17 5.84
CA ALA A 78 10.02 6.16 6.22
C ALA A 78 9.19 6.62 5.01
N THR A 79 9.82 6.84 3.86
CA THR A 79 9.11 7.24 2.63
C THR A 79 8.20 6.13 2.13
N VAL A 80 8.70 4.89 2.07
CA VAL A 80 7.92 3.71 1.67
C VAL A 80 6.76 3.44 2.65
N GLN A 81 7.00 3.62 3.95
CA GLN A 81 5.95 3.56 4.98
C GLN A 81 4.85 4.61 4.74
N GLY A 82 5.24 5.82 4.33
CA GLY A 82 4.30 6.88 3.94
C GLY A 82 3.35 6.43 2.83
N TYR A 83 3.89 5.79 1.78
CA TYR A 83 3.06 5.27 0.68
C TYR A 83 2.16 4.11 1.11
N ALA A 84 2.67 3.17 1.92
CA ALA A 84 1.84 2.09 2.47
C ALA A 84 0.68 2.64 3.33
N THR A 85 0.93 3.69 4.10
CA THR A 85 -0.07 4.36 4.93
C THR A 85 -1.10 5.08 4.07
N ALA A 86 -0.67 5.82 3.04
CA ALA A 86 -1.56 6.51 2.12
C ALA A 86 -2.52 5.54 1.40
N ALA A 87 -1.98 4.44 0.86
CA ALA A 87 -2.78 3.37 0.25
C ALA A 87 -3.78 2.75 1.25
N GLY A 88 -3.32 2.47 2.48
CA GLY A 88 -4.17 1.94 3.54
C GLY A 88 -5.30 2.91 3.94
N THR A 89 -5.03 4.21 3.97
CA THR A 89 -6.03 5.25 4.24
C THR A 89 -7.06 5.33 3.12
N ALA A 90 -6.64 5.29 1.86
CA ALA A 90 -7.56 5.29 0.72
C ALA A 90 -8.56 4.11 0.79
N ILE A 91 -8.07 2.91 1.12
CA ILE A 91 -8.92 1.73 1.31
C ILE A 91 -9.86 1.90 2.53
N ARG A 92 -9.37 2.47 3.63
CA ARG A 92 -10.22 2.71 4.81
C ARG A 92 -11.34 3.70 4.49
N VAL A 93 -11.05 4.79 3.78
CA VAL A 93 -12.08 5.76 3.37
C VAL A 93 -13.15 5.08 2.51
N LEU A 94 -12.76 4.18 1.61
CA LEU A 94 -13.71 3.39 0.81
C LEU A 94 -14.61 2.52 1.70
N HIS A 95 -14.02 1.83 2.67
CA HIS A 95 -14.75 0.99 3.62
C HIS A 95 -15.73 1.80 4.48
N ASP A 96 -15.29 2.93 5.04
CA ASP A 96 -16.12 3.78 5.89
C ASP A 96 -17.32 4.36 5.11
N LYS A 97 -17.16 4.63 3.81
CA LYS A 97 -18.26 5.03 2.92
C LYS A 97 -19.26 3.91 2.66
N ALA A 98 -18.77 2.67 2.54
CA ALA A 98 -19.63 1.49 2.39
C ALA A 98 -20.51 1.27 3.63
N ASP A 99 -19.94 1.47 4.82
CA ASP A 99 -20.63 1.26 6.10
C ASP A 99 -21.56 2.44 6.47
N GLY A 100 -21.23 3.67 6.07
CA GLY A 100 -21.94 4.90 6.43
C GLY A 100 -23.22 5.19 5.63
N LEU A 101 -23.65 4.30 4.75
CA LEU A 101 -24.91 4.38 4.00
C LEU A 101 -26.11 3.69 4.71
N HIS A 102 -25.95 3.30 5.97
CA HIS A 102 -27.00 2.78 6.85
C HIS A 102 -27.46 3.82 7.89
#